data_AF-A0A520D775-F1
#
_entry.id   AF-A0A520D775-F1
#
_cell.length_a   1.000
_cell.length_b   1.000
_cell.length_c   1.000
_cell.angle_alpha   90.00
_cell.angle_beta   90.00
_cell.angle_gamma   90.00
#
_symmetry.space_group_name_H-M   'P 1'
#
loop_
_entity.id
_entity.type
_entity.pdbx_description
1 polymer ?
#
loop_
_entity_poly.entity_id
_entity_poly.type
_entity_poly.pdbx_seq_one_letter_code
_entity_poly.pdbx_strand_id
1 'polypeptide(L)'
;MSNTSKLFTQFQNEISLSSGKKSRMTTSKNALRERIRKFFKEHHSEYIPKFFIQGSYKMGSAIRTKDDVCDLDDGIYFFVV
;
A
#
# COMPACT_ATOMS: atom_id res chain seq x y z
N MET A 1 7.24 35.76 15.96
CA MET A 1 6.95 34.60 15.07
C MET A 1 5.65 33.96 15.52
N SER A 2 4.72 33.73 14.62
CA SER A 2 3.48 33.01 14.92
C SER A 2 3.77 31.53 15.23
N ASN A 3 3.19 31.00 16.30
CA ASN A 3 3.26 29.58 16.62
C ASN A 3 2.29 28.79 15.72
N THR A 4 2.82 28.18 14.67
CA THR A 4 2.04 27.36 13.71
C THR A 4 2.07 25.87 14.03
N SER A 5 2.67 25.46 15.15
CA SER A 5 2.81 24.03 15.51
C SER A 5 1.47 23.29 15.53
N LYS A 6 0.42 23.92 16.07
CA LYS A 6 -0.94 23.34 16.09
C LYS A 6 -1.47 23.07 14.68
N LEU A 7 -1.26 24.00 13.74
CA LEU A 7 -1.73 23.86 12.35
C LEU A 7 -0.99 22.73 11.63
N PHE A 8 0.33 22.61 11.82
CA PHE A 8 1.10 21.51 11.24
C PHE A 8 0.72 20.15 11.82
N THR A 9 0.47 20.05 13.13
CA THR A 9 -0.01 18.79 13.74
C THR A 9 -1.40 18.41 13.23
N GLN A 10 -2.31 19.38 13.08
CA GLN A 10 -3.64 19.14 12.52
C GLN A 10 -3.53 18.64 11.07
N PHE A 11 -2.77 19.34 10.24
CA PHE A 11 -2.57 18.94 8.84
C PHE A 11 -1.91 17.55 8.72
N GLN A 12 -0.90 17.26 9.55
CA GLN A 12 -0.29 15.93 9.58
C GLN A 12 -1.32 14.85 9.91
N ASN A 13 -2.20 15.07 10.88
CA ASN A 13 -3.25 14.11 11.23
C ASN A 13 -4.26 13.93 10.08
N GLU A 14 -4.61 15.01 9.39
CA GLU A 14 -5.53 14.97 8.23
C GLU A 14 -4.95 14.13 7.09
N ILE A 15 -3.69 14.34 6.73
CA ILE A 15 -3.07 13.60 5.61
C ILE A 15 -2.58 12.20 6.02
N SER A 16 -2.41 11.91 7.30
CA SER A 16 -1.91 10.61 7.76
C SER A 16 -2.90 9.48 7.53
N LEU A 17 -2.41 8.29 7.20
CA LEU A 17 -3.24 7.08 7.11
C LEU A 17 -3.77 6.67 8.49
N SER A 18 -5.10 6.64 8.65
CA SER A 18 -5.74 6.04 9.83
C SER A 18 -5.52 4.53 9.90
N SER A 19 -5.62 3.95 11.10
CA SER A 19 -5.55 2.50 11.29
C SER A 19 -6.56 1.73 10.43
N GLY A 20 -7.80 2.25 10.36
CA GLY A 20 -8.85 1.69 9.50
C GLY A 20 -8.51 1.78 8.00
N LYS A 21 -7.85 2.85 7.53
CA LYS A 21 -7.38 2.94 6.15
C LYS A 21 -6.28 1.89 5.87
N LYS A 22 -5.29 1.77 6.76
CA LYS A 22 -4.21 0.76 6.65
C LYS A 22 -4.75 -0.67 6.60
N SER A 23 -5.77 -0.98 7.41
CA SER A 23 -6.44 -2.28 7.41
C SER A 23 -7.11 -2.57 6.05
N ARG A 24 -7.90 -1.62 5.52
CA ARG A 24 -8.54 -1.76 4.20
C ARG A 24 -7.53 -1.92 3.06
N MET A 25 -6.44 -1.15 3.07
CA MET A 25 -5.34 -1.28 2.09
C MET A 25 -4.71 -2.68 2.17
N THR A 26 -4.48 -3.19 3.38
CA THR A 26 -3.92 -4.54 3.58
C THR A 26 -4.85 -5.62 3.04
N THR A 27 -6.15 -5.52 3.33
CA THR A 27 -7.18 -6.45 2.82
C THR A 27 -7.22 -6.43 1.29
N SER A 28 -7.26 -5.25 0.67
CA SER A 28 -7.29 -5.10 -0.78
C SER A 28 -6.04 -5.68 -1.45
N LYS A 29 -4.85 -5.35 -0.95
CA LYS A 29 -3.57 -5.90 -1.42
C LYS A 29 -3.55 -7.43 -1.32
N ASN A 30 -3.98 -7.99 -0.19
CA ASN A 30 -4.01 -9.45 0.00
C ASN A 30 -4.98 -10.14 -0.97
N ALA A 31 -6.15 -9.55 -1.23
CA ALA A 31 -7.10 -10.09 -2.21
C ALA A 31 -6.52 -10.10 -3.64
N LEU A 32 -5.82 -9.02 -4.05
CA LEU A 32 -5.13 -8.96 -5.34
C LEU A 32 -4.02 -10.02 -5.44
N ARG A 33 -3.22 -10.14 -4.38
CA ARG A 33 -2.19 -11.16 -4.20
C ARG A 33 -2.75 -12.57 -4.39
N GLU A 34 -3.86 -12.91 -3.77
CA GLU A 34 -4.48 -14.23 -3.92
C GLU A 34 -5.01 -14.47 -5.34
N ARG A 35 -5.66 -13.46 -5.95
CA ARG A 35 -6.12 -13.54 -7.34
C ARG A 35 -4.96 -13.79 -8.31
N ILE A 36 -3.83 -13.12 -8.12
CA ILE A 36 -2.63 -13.29 -8.95
C ILE A 36 -2.05 -14.70 -8.76
N ARG A 37 -1.88 -15.16 -7.51
CA ARG A 37 -1.42 -16.54 -7.23
C ARG A 37 -2.30 -17.59 -7.90
N LYS A 38 -3.62 -17.42 -7.80
CA LYS A 38 -4.59 -18.33 -8.42
C LYS A 38 -4.41 -18.39 -9.94
N PHE A 39 -4.34 -17.23 -10.60
CA PHE A 39 -4.14 -17.16 -12.05
C PHE A 39 -2.86 -17.89 -12.49
N PHE A 40 -1.72 -17.63 -11.83
CA PHE A 40 -0.48 -18.31 -12.17
C PHE A 40 -0.51 -19.81 -11.87
N LYS A 41 -1.13 -20.23 -10.77
CA LYS A 41 -1.30 -21.66 -10.47
C LYS A 41 -2.11 -22.39 -11.55
N GLU A 42 -3.15 -21.75 -12.08
CA GLU A 42 -4.09 -22.36 -13.04
C GLU A 42 -3.57 -22.33 -14.48
N HIS A 43 -2.79 -21.32 -14.86
CA HIS A 43 -2.42 -21.09 -16.25
C HIS A 43 -0.90 -21.16 -16.54
N HIS A 44 -0.06 -20.96 -15.53
CA HIS A 44 1.38 -20.72 -15.66
C HIS A 44 2.14 -21.24 -14.43
N SER A 45 1.93 -22.51 -14.09
CA SER A 45 2.38 -23.11 -12.83
C SER A 45 3.91 -23.12 -12.63
N GLU A 46 4.66 -22.97 -13.71
CA GLU A 46 6.12 -22.80 -13.74
C GLU A 46 6.58 -21.46 -13.14
N TYR A 47 5.69 -20.46 -13.05
CA TYR A 47 5.97 -19.16 -12.46
C TYR A 47 5.34 -19.03 -11.07
N ILE A 48 6.18 -18.88 -10.04
CA ILE A 48 5.72 -18.65 -8.66
C ILE A 48 5.85 -17.16 -8.34
N PRO A 49 4.77 -16.37 -8.38
CA PRO A 49 4.83 -14.93 -8.10
C PRO A 49 5.24 -14.68 -6.65
N LYS A 50 6.23 -13.81 -6.47
CA LYS A 50 6.64 -13.22 -5.18
C LYS A 50 6.22 -11.76 -5.14
N PHE A 51 6.04 -11.22 -3.94
CA PHE A 51 5.47 -9.88 -3.77
C PHE A 51 6.28 -9.06 -2.78
N PHE A 52 6.53 -7.80 -3.10
CA PHE A 52 7.24 -6.88 -2.21
C PHE A 52 6.59 -5.50 -2.23
N ILE A 53 6.25 -5.00 -1.03
CA ILE A 53 5.67 -3.66 -0.89
C ILE A 53 6.78 -2.64 -1.04
N GLN A 54 6.53 -1.64 -1.88
CA GLN A 54 7.47 -0.56 -2.18
C GLN A 54 6.80 0.81 -1.99
N GLY A 55 7.51 1.87 -2.38
CA GLY A 55 6.98 3.22 -2.41
C GLY A 55 6.63 3.81 -1.03
N SER A 56 5.78 4.83 -1.05
CA SER A 56 5.50 5.69 0.12
C SER A 56 4.95 4.91 1.32
N TYR A 57 4.15 3.87 1.07
CA TYR A 57 3.62 3.02 2.14
C TYR A 57 4.74 2.26 2.85
N LYS A 58 5.71 1.72 2.10
CA LYS A 58 6.88 1.04 2.67
C LYS A 58 7.77 1.99 3.46
N MET A 59 7.88 3.24 3.01
CA MET A 59 8.72 4.28 3.61
C MET A 59 8.06 5.02 4.79
N GLY A 60 6.79 4.75 5.08
CA GLY A 60 6.05 5.44 6.15
C GLY A 60 5.64 6.88 5.81
N SER A 61 5.69 7.26 4.53
CA SER A 61 5.36 8.59 4.02
C SER A 61 4.08 8.63 3.18
N ALA A 62 3.30 7.54 3.15
CA ALA A 62 2.02 7.50 2.47
C ALA A 62 1.02 8.46 3.11
N ILE A 63 0.32 9.22 2.25
CA ILE A 63 -0.70 10.18 2.63
C ILE A 63 -2.07 9.80 2.10
N ARG A 64 -3.11 10.39 2.68
CA ARG A 64 -4.46 10.45 2.14
C ARG A 64 -4.58 11.73 1.34
N THR A 65 -5.03 11.63 0.10
CA THR A 65 -5.40 12.80 -0.70
C THR A 65 -6.68 13.43 -0.14
N LYS A 66 -7.04 14.61 -0.67
CA LYS A 66 -8.31 15.28 -0.37
C LYS A 66 -9.55 14.41 -0.64
N ASP A 67 -9.43 13.43 -1.54
CA ASP A 67 -10.50 12.51 -1.94
C ASP A 67 -10.46 11.18 -1.13
N ASP A 68 -9.73 11.15 -0.01
CA ASP A 68 -9.42 9.96 0.79
C ASP A 68 -8.80 8.83 -0.07
N VAL A 69 -8.10 9.14 -1.15
CA VAL A 69 -7.36 8.14 -1.94
C VAL A 69 -5.95 7.99 -1.37
N CYS A 70 -5.39 6.79 -1.45
CA CYS A 70 -4.05 6.49 -1.02
C CYS A 70 -3.45 5.44 -1.95
N ASP A 71 -2.14 5.52 -2.12
CA ASP A 71 -1.40 4.63 -3.02
C ASP A 71 -0.70 3.50 -2.24
N LEU A 72 -0.60 2.33 -2.87
CA LEU A 72 0.13 1.17 -2.36
C LEU A 72 0.78 0.45 -3.53
N ASP A 73 2.09 0.60 -3.62
CA ASP A 73 2.89 -0.12 -4.59
C ASP A 73 3.23 -1.54 -4.08
N ASP A 74 2.79 -2.57 -4.79
CA ASP A 74 3.07 -3.97 -4.46
C ASP A 74 3.66 -4.71 -5.67
N GLY A 75 4.98 -4.67 -5.78
CA GLY A 75 5.71 -5.26 -6.90
C GLY A 75 5.54 -6.78 -6.96
N ILE A 76 5.49 -7.32 -8.17
CA ILE A 76 5.42 -8.75 -8.45
C ILE A 76 6.77 -9.17 -9.05
N TYR A 77 7.38 -10.19 -8.47
CA TYR A 77 8.70 -10.69 -8.84
C TYR A 77 8.62 -12.16 -9.22
N PHE A 78 9.34 -12.51 -10.28
CA PHE A 78 9.53 -13.88 -10.72
C PHE A 78 11.02 -14.18 -10.66
N PHE A 79 11.38 -15.26 -9.98
CA PHE A 79 12.76 -15.72 -9.91
C PHE A 79 12.86 -16.98 -10.76
N VAL A 80 13.77 -16.96 -11.73
CA VAL A 80 14.14 -18.16 -12.48
C VAL A 80 15.11 -18.94 -11.59
N VAL A 81 14.85 -20.24 -11.41
CA VAL A 81 15.82 -21.18 -10.82
C VAL A 81 16.59 -21.82 -11.96
#